data_AF-B9RCU3-F1
#
_entry.id   AF-B9RCU3-F1
#
_cell.length_a   1.000
_cell.length_b   1.000
_cell.length_c   1.000
_cell.angle_alpha   90.00
_cell.angle_beta   90.00
_cell.angle_gamma   90.00
#
_symmetry.space_group_name_H-M   'P 1'
#
loop_
_entity.id
_entity.type
_entity.pdbx_description
1 polymer ?
#
loop_
_entity_poly.entity_id
_entity_poly.type
_entity_poly.pdbx_seq_one_letter_code
_entity_poly.pdbx_strand_id
1 'polypeptide(L)' 'MGGWIFHEHWNVSITNAELWGLYQGLLLAWELDIKQLVVEIDNASVVTMVNDMELVNGPNGSLVENIKRLLKRG' A
#
# COMPACT_ATOMS: atom_id res chain seq x y z
N MET A 1 5.80 -26.76 21.61
CA MET A 1 6.31 -25.42 21.26
C MET A 1 6.28 -25.30 19.74
N GLY A 2 5.20 -24.75 19.17
CA GLY A 2 5.10 -24.54 17.73
C GLY A 2 5.79 -23.23 17.37
N GLY A 3 6.95 -23.30 16.72
CA GLY A 3 7.63 -22.12 16.22
C GLY A 3 6.86 -21.54 15.04
N TRP A 4 6.61 -20.23 15.08
CA TRP A 4 6.12 -19.51 13.91
C TRP A 4 7.17 -19.60 12.80
N ILE A 5 6.82 -20.22 11.68
CA ILE A 5 7.68 -20.28 10.50
C ILE A 5 7.24 -19.13 9.59
N PHE A 6 8.07 -18.08 9.50
CA PHE A 6 7.88 -17.03 8.52
C PHE A 6 8.44 -17.52 7.18
N HIS A 7 7.57 -17.86 6.24
CA HIS A 7 7.95 -18.04 4.84
C HIS A 7 7.94 -16.66 4.18
N GLU A 8 9.09 -16.01 4.09
CA GLU A 8 9.27 -14.85 3.19
C GLU A 8 9.40 -15.35 1.75
N HIS A 9 8.35 -15.16 0.95
CA HIS A 9 8.49 -15.13 -0.49
C HIS A 9 8.88 -13.70 -0.89
N TRP A 10 10.13 -13.49 -1.29
CA TRP A 10 10.57 -12.27 -1.98
C TRP A 10 9.99 -12.22 -3.41
N ASN A 11 8.67 -12.13 -3.52
CA ASN A 11 7.97 -11.94 -4.78
C ASN A 11 7.77 -10.43 -5.00
N VAL A 12 8.87 -9.72 -5.26
CA VAL A 12 8.84 -8.28 -5.52
C VAL A 12 8.39 -8.09 -6.96
N SER A 13 7.09 -7.89 -7.16
CA SER A 13 6.60 -7.34 -8.42
C SER A 13 6.74 -5.81 -8.40
N ILE A 14 6.83 -5.20 -9.59
CA ILE A 14 6.85 -3.73 -9.75
C ILE A 14 5.68 -3.11 -8.98
N THR A 15 4.48 -3.68 -9.12
CA THR A 15 3.27 -3.26 -8.40
C THR A 15 3.43 -3.33 -6.88
N ASN A 16 4.06 -4.38 -6.35
CA ASN A 16 4.28 -4.49 -4.90
C ASN A 16 5.25 -3.41 -4.40
N ALA A 17 6.34 -3.16 -5.14
CA ALA A 17 7.31 -2.12 -4.80
C ALA A 17 6.66 -0.72 -4.80
N GLU A 18 5.84 -0.41 -5.81
CA GLU A 18 5.12 0.86 -5.89
C GLU A 18 4.09 1.04 -4.77
N LEU A 19 3.36 -0.02 -4.40
CA LEU A 19 2.44 0.01 -3.27
C LEU A 19 3.18 0.28 -1.95
N TRP A 20 4.35 -0.33 -1.75
CA TRP A 20 5.17 -0.04 -0.58
C TRP A 20 5.69 1.41 -0.59
N GLY A 21 6.14 1.89 -1.75
CA GLY A 21 6.55 3.29 -1.91
C GLY A 21 5.43 4.27 -1.56
N LEU A 22 4.22 4.02 -2.04
CA LEU A 22 3.03 4.81 -1.71
C LEU A 22 2.72 4.76 -0.21
N TYR A 23 2.71 3.58 0.40
CA TYR A 23 2.42 3.42 1.82
C TYR A 23 3.42 4.18 2.71
N GLN A 24 4.72 4.05 2.43
CA GLN A 24 5.77 4.76 3.17
C GLN A 24 5.68 6.27 2.96
N GLY A 25 5.43 6.73 1.72
CA GLY A 25 5.25 8.15 1.42
C GLY A 25 4.05 8.77 2.16
N LEU A 26 2.94 8.04 2.25
CA LEU A 26 1.77 8.47 3.01
C LEU A 26 2.06 8.57 4.51
N LEU A 27 2.73 7.58 5.10
CA LEU A 27 3.13 7.63 6.51
C LEU A 27 4.01 8.85 6.80
N LEU A 28 5.01 9.10 5.96
CA LEU A 28 5.89 10.26 6.10
C LEU A 28 5.10 11.58 5.99
N ALA A 29 4.19 11.68 5.03
CA ALA A 29 3.32 12.86 4.91
C ALA A 29 2.47 13.09 6.18
N TRP A 30 1.96 12.01 6.78
CA TRP A 30 1.23 12.08 8.05
C TRP A 30 2.11 12.55 9.21
N GLU A 31 3.35 12.04 9.31
CA GLU A 31 4.32 12.45 10.32
C GLU A 31 4.73 13.92 10.19
N LEU A 32 4.76 14.44 8.96
CA LEU A 32 5.07 15.83 8.64
C LEU A 32 3.84 16.75 8.65
N ASP A 33 2.67 16.25 9.07
CA ASP A 33 1.39 16.98 9.09
C ASP A 33 0.93 17.55 7.72
N ILE A 34 1.38 16.93 6.62
CA ILE A 34 0.96 17.31 5.26
C ILE A 34 -0.44 16.71 4.99
N LYS A 35 -1.47 17.56 4.95
CA LYS A 35 -2.87 17.14 4.73
C LYS A 35 -3.28 17.07 3.26
N GLN A 36 -2.61 17.82 2.39
CA GLN A 36 -2.93 17.90 0.97
C GLN A 36 -1.76 17.36 0.16
N LEU A 37 -1.81 16.06 -0.12
CA LEU A 37 -0.81 15.35 -0.88
C LEU A 37 -1.37 14.96 -2.24
N VAL A 38 -0.66 15.32 -3.31
CA VAL A 38 -0.87 14.78 -4.65
C VAL A 38 0.24 13.77 -4.91
N VAL A 39 -0.13 12.52 -5.18
CA VAL A 39 0.82 11.46 -5.54
C VAL A 39 0.59 11.08 -7.00
N GLU A 40 1.64 11.14 -7.80
CA GLU A 40 1.65 10.65 -9.18
C GLU A 40 2.24 9.25 -9.21
N ILE A 41 1.52 8.30 -9.82
CA ILE A 41 1.93 6.91 -9.99
C ILE A 41 1.69 6.55 -11.44
N ASP A 42 2.74 6.09 -12.13
CA ASP A 42 2.71 5.71 -13.54
C ASP A 42 2.12 4.32 -13.79
N ASN A 43 1.92 3.53 -12.72
CA ASN A 43 1.28 2.24 -12.80
C ASN A 43 -0.24 2.29 -12.60
N ALA A 44 -0.97 2.12 -13.71
CA ALA A 44 -2.42 2.07 -13.73
C ALA A 44 -3.03 0.99 -12.82
N SER A 45 -2.34 -0.13 -12.58
CA SER A 45 -2.82 -1.19 -11.69
C SER A 45 -2.82 -0.73 -10.23
N VAL A 46 -1.78 -0.02 -9.80
CA VAL A 46 -1.69 0.55 -8.45
C VAL A 46 -2.77 1.60 -8.26
N VAL A 47 -2.92 2.50 -9.23
CA VAL A 47 -3.98 3.53 -9.21
C VAL A 47 -5.36 2.89 -9.10
N THR A 48 -5.63 1.85 -9.88
CA THR A 48 -6.91 1.11 -9.83
C THR A 48 -7.11 0.45 -8.47
N MET A 49 -6.13 -0.30 -7.96
CA MET A 49 -6.23 -0.99 -6.67
C MET A 49 -6.52 -0.04 -5.49
N VAL A 50 -5.92 1.16 -5.51
CA VAL A 50 -6.06 2.15 -4.44
C VAL A 50 -7.39 2.91 -4.52
N ASN A 51 -7.82 3.29 -5.71
CA ASN A 51 -9.05 4.08 -5.90
C ASN A 51 -10.33 3.24 -5.88
N ASP A 52 -10.27 1.98 -6.28
CA ASP A 52 -11.44 1.12 -6.29
C ASP A 52 -11.89 0.78 -4.85
N MET A 53 -13.18 0.57 -4.63
CA MET A 53 -13.72 0.14 -3.34
C MET A 53 -13.67 -1.37 -3.17
N GLU A 54 -13.34 -2.11 -4.22
CA GLU A 54 -13.25 -3.57 -4.17
C GLU A 54 -12.06 -4.08 -3.32
N LEU A 55 -12.26 -5.28 -2.78
CA LEU A 55 -11.22 -6.02 -2.07
C LEU A 55 -10.20 -6.54 -3.08
N VAL A 56 -8.94 -6.20 -2.85
CA VAL A 56 -7.83 -6.78 -3.60
C VAL A 56 -7.49 -8.13 -2.98
N ASN A 57 -7.82 -9.20 -3.69
CA ASN A 57 -7.45 -10.56 -3.27
C ASN A 57 -5.97 -10.83 -3.58
N GLY A 58 -5.31 -11.60 -2.71
CA GLY A 58 -3.92 -12.03 -2.90
C GLY A 58 -2.89 -11.24 -2.09
N PRO A 59 -1.60 -11.33 -2.45
CA PRO A 59 -0.49 -10.92 -1.58
C PRO A 59 -0.43 -9.41 -1.28
N ASN A 60 -1.06 -8.58 -2.11
CA ASN A 60 -1.08 -7.13 -1.94
C ASN A 60 -2.30 -6.63 -1.14
N GLY A 61 -3.27 -7.49 -0.85
CA GLY A 61 -4.57 -7.09 -0.30
C GLY A 61 -4.47 -6.27 0.97
N SER A 62 -3.75 -6.78 1.97
CA SER A 62 -3.57 -6.10 3.26
C SER A 62 -2.84 -4.76 3.13
N LEU A 63 -1.86 -4.65 2.23
CA LEU A 63 -1.11 -3.41 2.00
C LEU A 63 -2.01 -2.35 1.35
N VAL A 64 -2.78 -2.73 0.33
CA VAL A 64 -3.76 -1.85 -0.32
C VAL A 64 -4.81 -1.37 0.68
N GLU A 65 -5.30 -2.25 1.55
CA GLU A 65 -6.28 -1.88 2.57
C GLU A 65 -5.73 -0.85 3.57
N ASN A 66 -4.47 -1.01 3.99
CA ASN A 66 -3.80 -0.05 4.87
C ASN A 66 -3.60 1.31 4.19
N ILE A 67 -3.22 1.32 2.91
CA ILE A 67 -3.13 2.55 2.10
C ILE A 67 -4.50 3.25 2.05
N LYS A 68 -5.57 2.52 1.74
CA LYS A 68 -6.94 3.07 1.71
C LYS A 68 -7.35 3.66 3.06
N ARG A 69 -6.98 3.02 4.17
CA ARG A 69 -7.23 3.55 5.53
C ARG A 69 -6.48 4.85 5.78
N LEU A 70 -5.22 4.95 5.36
CA LEU A 70 -4.44 6.19 5.50
C LEU A 70 -5.04 7.32 4.67
N LEU A 71 -5.51 7.05 3.46
CA LEU A 71 -6.16 8.06 2.61
C LEU A 71 -7.49 8.56 3.20
N LYS A 72 -8.26 7.68 3.85
CA LYS A 72 -9.53 8.04 4.52
C LYS A 72 -9.36 8.74 5.88
N ARG A 73 -8.14 8.82 6.41
CA ARG A 73 -7.86 9.45 7.71
C ARG A 73 -7.86 10.99 7.63
N GLY A 74 -7.82 11.55 6.42
CA GLY A 74 -7.89 12.99 6.13
C GLY A 74 -9.31 13.53 6.06
#